data_AF-A0A5B9RD18-F1
#
_entry.id   AF-A0A5B9RD18-F1
#
_cell.length_a   1.000
_cell.length_b   1.000
_cell.length_c   1.000
_cell.angle_alpha   90.00
_cell.angle_beta   90.00
_cell.angle_gamma   90.00
#
_symmetry.space_group_name_H-M   'P 1'
#
loop_
_entity.id
_entity.type
_entity.pdbx_description
1 polymer ?
#
loop_
_entity_poly.entity_id
_entity_poly.type
_entity_poly.pdbx_seq_one_letter_code
_entity_poly.pdbx_strand_id
1 'polypeptide(L)'
;MKIKTINLKSKLTNTVLRNNMFKFFRRYNDNSQFISLSTKLTSDSSNSPVFVLNNKITLDVKSKSEITTYINLLSDKFNEHNKEIKKHPLNKISISYYLCTKEEHLNYIKTSWIDLIDK
;
A
#
# COMPACT_ATOMS: atom_id res chain seq x y z
N MET A 1 -15.37 3.99 3.30
CA MET A 1 -14.18 3.20 2.91
C MET A 1 -14.27 2.86 1.43
N LYS A 2 -13.18 2.98 0.67
CA LYS A 2 -13.09 2.65 -0.75
C LYS A 2 -12.10 1.50 -0.95
N ILE A 3 -12.38 0.59 -1.89
CA ILE A 3 -11.51 -0.52 -2.22
C ILE A 3 -11.18 -0.45 -3.71
N LYS A 4 -9.88 -0.45 -4.03
CA LYS A 4 -9.38 -0.51 -5.40
C LYS A 4 -8.58 -1.80 -5.58
N THR A 5 -9.06 -2.67 -6.46
CA THR A 5 -8.34 -3.87 -6.87
C THR A 5 -7.69 -3.65 -8.22
N ILE A 6 -6.40 -3.96 -8.31
CA ILE A 6 -5.62 -3.94 -9.55
C ILE A 6 -5.38 -5.39 -9.95
N ASN A 7 -6.06 -5.83 -11.01
CA ASN A 7 -5.84 -7.14 -11.62
C ASN A 7 -4.60 -7.09 -12.52
N LEU A 8 -3.65 -7.98 -12.28
CA LEU A 8 -2.39 -8.05 -12.99
C LEU A 8 -2.51 -8.99 -14.18
N LYS A 9 -2.08 -8.53 -15.35
CA LYS A 9 -1.98 -9.37 -16.57
C LYS A 9 -0.69 -10.18 -16.62
N SER A 10 0.25 -9.90 -15.72
CA SER A 10 1.57 -10.51 -15.64
C SER A 10 1.83 -11.00 -14.22
N LYS A 11 2.86 -11.85 -14.07
CA LYS A 11 3.35 -12.26 -12.75
C LYS A 11 3.64 -11.02 -11.90
N LEU A 12 3.22 -11.06 -10.63
CA LEU A 12 3.55 -10.02 -9.67
C LEU A 12 5.06 -10.03 -9.37
N THR A 13 5.72 -8.91 -9.63
CA THR A 13 7.10 -8.63 -9.25
C THR A 13 7.14 -7.32 -8.49
N ASN A 14 8.25 -7.04 -7.78
CA ASN A 14 8.44 -5.77 -7.08
C ASN A 14 8.32 -4.57 -8.06
N THR A 15 8.91 -4.67 -9.26
CA THR A 15 8.75 -3.67 -10.32
C THR A 15 7.30 -3.46 -10.73
N VAL A 16 6.53 -4.53 -10.89
CA VAL A 16 5.09 -4.46 -11.23
C VAL A 16 4.30 -3.82 -10.08
N LEU A 17 4.59 -4.16 -8.82
CA LEU A 17 3.99 -3.55 -7.64
C LEU A 17 4.24 -2.03 -7.64
N ARG A 18 5.50 -1.60 -7.67
CA ARG A 18 5.89 -0.18 -7.66
C ARG A 18 5.19 0.61 -8.77
N ASN A 19 5.24 0.09 -10.00
CA ASN A 19 4.62 0.73 -11.15
C ASN A 19 3.10 0.90 -10.99
N ASN A 20 2.41 -0.10 -10.43
CA ASN A 20 0.98 0.00 -10.21
C ASN A 20 0.63 0.96 -9.06
N MET A 21 1.43 1.01 -8.01
CA MET A 21 1.24 1.97 -6.92
C MET A 21 1.45 3.42 -7.39
N PHE A 22 2.50 3.70 -8.17
CA PHE A 22 2.67 5.03 -8.78
C PHE A 22 1.49 5.40 -9.69
N LYS A 23 0.98 4.45 -10.49
CA LYS A 23 -0.20 4.69 -11.33
C LYS A 23 -1.46 4.95 -10.51
N PHE A 24 -1.62 4.28 -9.37
CA PHE A 24 -2.73 4.52 -8.43
C PHE A 24 -2.69 5.97 -7.94
N PHE A 25 -1.57 6.43 -7.36
CA PHE A 25 -1.46 7.81 -6.86
C PHE A 25 -1.56 8.86 -7.97
N ARG A 26 -1.00 8.60 -9.16
CA ARG A 26 -1.14 9.52 -10.29
C ARG A 26 -2.58 9.69 -10.77
N ARG A 27 -3.42 8.66 -10.59
CA ARG A 27 -4.84 8.65 -10.97
C ARG A 27 -5.76 9.01 -9.81
N TYR A 28 -5.20 9.26 -8.63
CA TYR A 28 -5.97 9.67 -7.46
C TYR A 28 -6.58 11.04 -7.74
N ASN A 29 -7.91 11.13 -7.63
CA ASN A 29 -8.67 12.35 -7.94
C ASN A 29 -9.87 12.53 -7.00
N ASP A 30 -9.69 12.14 -5.74
CA ASP A 30 -10.68 12.35 -4.69
C ASP A 30 -10.54 13.74 -4.05
N ASN A 31 -11.57 14.17 -3.33
CA ASN A 31 -11.67 15.51 -2.74
C ASN A 31 -10.79 15.76 -1.50
N SER A 32 -10.17 14.72 -0.92
CA SER A 32 -9.18 14.89 0.15
C SER A 32 -7.75 14.68 -0.35
N GLN A 33 -6.84 15.51 0.12
CA GLN A 33 -5.40 15.35 -0.06
C GLN A 33 -4.81 14.27 0.87
N PHE A 34 -5.51 13.92 1.95
CA PHE A 34 -5.03 12.95 2.94
C PHE A 34 -5.83 11.66 2.82
N ILE A 35 -5.12 10.54 2.81
CA ILE A 35 -5.75 9.22 2.82
C ILE A 35 -5.06 8.30 3.81
N SER A 36 -5.83 7.42 4.42
CA SER A 36 -5.32 6.27 5.15
C SER A 36 -5.60 5.01 4.38
N LEU A 37 -4.58 4.18 4.20
CA LEU A 37 -4.64 3.03 3.31
C LEU A 37 -3.95 1.79 3.85
N SER A 38 -4.44 0.65 3.39
CA SER A 38 -3.87 -0.68 3.59
C SER A 38 -3.75 -1.38 2.23
N THR A 39 -2.64 -2.07 2.02
CA THR A 39 -2.35 -2.77 0.77
C THR A 39 -2.08 -4.24 1.06
N LYS A 40 -2.74 -5.09 0.28
CA LYS A 40 -2.63 -6.55 0.35
C LYS A 40 -2.42 -7.12 -1.04
N LEU A 41 -1.75 -8.26 -1.11
CA LEU A 41 -1.62 -9.05 -2.33
C LEU A 41 -2.53 -10.27 -2.20
N THR A 42 -3.28 -10.55 -3.25
CA THR A 42 -4.23 -11.66 -3.28
C THR A 42 -4.15 -12.42 -4.61
N SER A 43 -4.81 -13.57 -4.66
CA SER A 43 -5.06 -14.32 -5.89
C SER A 43 -6.57 -14.51 -6.08
N ASP A 44 -6.97 -14.92 -7.29
CA ASP A 44 -8.32 -15.39 -7.58
C ASP A 44 -8.64 -16.75 -6.96
N SER A 45 -7.62 -17.54 -6.62
CA SER A 45 -7.81 -18.83 -5.97
C SER A 45 -8.21 -18.63 -4.50
N SER A 46 -9.37 -19.19 -4.12
CA SER A 46 -9.92 -19.15 -2.76
C SER A 46 -8.98 -19.71 -1.69
N ASN A 47 -8.01 -20.53 -2.09
CA ASN A 47 -7.03 -21.16 -1.19
C ASN A 47 -5.67 -20.46 -1.21
N SER A 48 -5.53 -19.33 -1.91
CA SER A 48 -4.27 -18.60 -1.94
C SER A 48 -4.12 -17.71 -0.71
N PRO A 49 -2.91 -17.68 -0.10
CA PRO A 49 -2.64 -16.80 1.02
C PRO A 49 -2.81 -15.33 0.64
N VAL A 50 -3.28 -14.54 1.61
CA VAL A 50 -3.33 -13.08 1.52
C VAL A 50 -2.07 -12.53 2.17
N PHE A 51 -1.25 -11.81 1.41
CA PHE A 51 -0.05 -11.16 1.95
C PHE A 51 -0.35 -9.72 2.27
N VAL A 52 -0.28 -9.34 3.54
CA VAL A 52 -0.51 -7.97 3.96
C VAL A 52 0.81 -7.21 3.88
N LEU A 53 0.88 -6.20 3.01
CA LEU A 53 2.08 -5.37 2.87
C LEU A 53 2.07 -4.19 3.84
N ASN A 54 0.91 -3.71 4.25
CA ASN A 54 0.79 -2.76 5.36
C ASN A 54 -0.61 -2.83 6.00
N ASN A 55 -0.69 -2.60 7.31
CA ASN A 55 -1.97 -2.65 8.05
C ASN A 55 -2.74 -1.34 7.95
N LYS A 56 -2.08 -0.19 8.12
CA LYS A 56 -2.68 1.14 7.98
C LYS A 56 -1.56 2.19 7.92
N ILE A 57 -1.51 2.98 6.85
CA ILE A 57 -0.59 4.12 6.72
C ILE A 57 -1.41 5.31 6.25
N THR A 58 -1.29 6.44 6.95
CA THR A 58 -1.90 7.71 6.55
C THR A 58 -0.85 8.58 5.89
N LEU A 59 -1.16 9.12 4.72
CA LEU A 59 -0.23 9.97 3.96
C LEU A 59 -0.92 11.11 3.23
N ASP A 60 -0.13 12.14 2.91
CA ASP A 60 -0.46 13.23 2.00
C ASP A 60 -0.19 12.81 0.54
N VAL A 61 -1.24 12.70 -0.28
CA VAL A 61 -1.14 12.29 -1.69
C VAL A 61 -0.52 13.35 -2.61
N LYS A 62 -0.32 14.58 -2.15
CA LYS A 62 0.45 15.60 -2.86
C LYS A 62 1.93 15.58 -2.49
N SER A 63 2.29 14.94 -1.37
CA SER A 63 3.68 14.79 -0.94
C SER A 63 4.36 13.64 -1.68
N LYS A 64 5.22 13.99 -2.66
CA LYS A 64 5.99 12.99 -3.43
C LYS A 64 6.90 12.15 -2.53
N SER A 65 7.44 12.73 -1.47
CA SER A 65 8.29 12.02 -0.51
C SER A 65 7.49 10.98 0.26
N GLU A 66 6.32 11.33 0.80
CA GLU A 66 5.45 10.38 1.51
C GLU A 66 4.98 9.23 0.60
N ILE A 67 4.59 9.54 -0.64
CA ILE A 67 4.25 8.51 -1.63
C ILE A 67 5.44 7.58 -1.89
N THR A 68 6.64 8.13 -2.07
CA THR A 68 7.84 7.34 -2.35
C THR A 68 8.21 6.46 -1.16
N THR A 69 8.18 7.00 0.05
CA THR A 69 8.41 6.27 1.31
C THR A 69 7.41 5.13 1.44
N TYR A 70 6.12 5.39 1.21
CA TYR A 70 5.10 4.37 1.24
C TYR A 70 5.36 3.24 0.23
N ILE A 71 5.69 3.58 -1.01
CA ILE A 71 5.99 2.58 -2.06
C ILE A 71 7.26 1.77 -1.73
N ASN A 72 8.27 2.40 -1.11
CA ASN A 72 9.46 1.70 -0.63
C ASN A 72 9.11 0.72 0.49
N LEU A 73 8.31 1.13 1.48
CA LEU A 73 7.83 0.23 2.55
C LEU A 73 7.09 -0.99 1.98
N LEU A 74 6.21 -0.80 0.99
CA LEU A 74 5.56 -1.90 0.29
C LEU A 74 6.55 -2.81 -0.45
N SER A 75 7.60 -2.22 -1.04
CA SER A 75 8.64 -2.96 -1.76
C SER A 75 9.47 -3.81 -0.80
N ASP A 76 9.78 -3.28 0.38
CA ASP A 76 10.54 -3.99 1.42
C ASP A 76 9.71 -5.15 1.98
N LYS A 77 8.44 -4.91 2.32
CA LYS A 77 7.51 -5.98 2.73
C LYS A 77 7.26 -7.03 1.65
N PHE A 78 7.20 -6.63 0.38
CA PHE A 78 7.16 -7.58 -0.71
C PHE A 78 8.39 -8.49 -0.73
N ASN A 79 9.58 -7.92 -0.52
CA ASN A 79 10.83 -8.66 -0.52
C ASN A 79 10.93 -9.63 0.67
N GLU A 80 10.44 -9.24 1.85
CA GLU A 80 10.31 -10.13 3.01
C GLU A 80 9.46 -11.38 2.67
N HIS A 81 8.35 -11.19 1.96
CA HIS A 81 7.47 -12.29 1.54
C HIS A 81 7.90 -12.99 0.23
N ASN A 82 8.99 -12.60 -0.42
CA ASN A 82 9.32 -13.02 -1.79
C ASN A 82 9.41 -14.55 -1.95
N LYS A 83 9.89 -15.27 -0.93
CA LYS A 83 9.95 -16.75 -0.95
C LYS A 83 8.56 -17.39 -1.00
N GLU A 84 7.61 -16.84 -0.25
CA GLU A 84 6.23 -17.31 -0.19
C GLU A 84 5.46 -16.91 -1.45
N ILE A 85 5.62 -15.66 -1.88
CA ILE A 85 5.04 -15.13 -3.12
C ILE A 85 5.48 -15.95 -4.34
N LYS A 86 6.71 -16.46 -4.38
CA LYS A 86 7.16 -17.33 -5.49
C LYS A 86 6.44 -18.68 -5.54
N LYS A 87 5.92 -19.17 -4.41
CA LYS A 87 5.16 -20.43 -4.32
C LYS A 87 3.69 -20.27 -4.73
N HIS A 88 3.16 -19.06 -4.68
CA HIS A 88 1.74 -18.79 -4.92
C HIS A 88 1.56 -17.81 -6.08
N PRO A 89 0.75 -18.12 -7.11
CA PRO A 89 0.49 -17.20 -8.20
C PRO A 89 -0.41 -16.04 -7.73
N LEU A 90 0.22 -14.94 -7.30
CA LEU A 90 -0.47 -13.69 -6.96
C LEU A 90 -0.73 -12.87 -8.22
N ASN A 91 -1.98 -12.46 -8.41
CA ASN A 91 -2.42 -11.73 -9.59
C ASN A 91 -3.23 -10.46 -9.26
N LYS A 92 -3.37 -10.11 -7.97
CA LYS A 92 -4.14 -8.95 -7.52
C LYS A 92 -3.38 -8.13 -6.49
N ILE A 93 -3.45 -6.80 -6.64
CA ILE A 93 -3.09 -5.83 -5.61
C ILE A 93 -4.40 -5.22 -5.11
N SER A 94 -4.71 -5.38 -3.83
CA SER A 94 -5.90 -4.79 -3.21
C SER A 94 -5.48 -3.62 -2.33
N ILE A 95 -5.96 -2.42 -2.67
CA ILE A 95 -5.71 -1.16 -1.95
C ILE A 95 -7.03 -0.74 -1.31
N SER A 96 -7.12 -0.83 0.01
CA SER A 96 -8.29 -0.32 0.75
C SER A 96 -7.91 1.01 1.37
N TYR A 97 -8.65 2.07 1.07
CA TYR A 97 -8.34 3.41 1.55
C TYR A 97 -9.60 4.19 1.96
N TYR A 98 -9.43 5.17 2.83
CA TYR A 98 -10.46 6.14 3.14
C TYR A 98 -9.85 7.54 3.21
N LEU A 99 -10.71 8.54 2.98
CA LEU A 99 -10.32 9.94 2.98
C LEU A 99 -10.17 10.39 4.43
N CYS A 100 -9.08 11.10 4.71
CA CYS A 100 -8.77 11.60 6.03
C CYS A 100 -8.78 13.13 6.07
N THR A 101 -8.89 13.68 7.27
CA THR A 101 -8.63 15.09 7.53
C THR A 101 -7.13 15.34 7.73
N LYS A 102 -6.74 16.62 7.71
CA LYS A 102 -5.38 17.04 8.05
C LYS A 102 -5.05 16.69 9.49
N GLU A 103 -5.98 16.83 10.44
CA GLU A 103 -5.76 16.49 11.85
C GLU A 103 -5.45 15.00 12.01
N GLU A 104 -6.16 14.11 11.31
CA GLU A 104 -5.89 12.67 11.36
C GLU A 104 -4.49 12.32 10.84
N HIS A 105 -4.03 12.98 9.77
CA HIS A 105 -2.67 12.82 9.24
C HIS A 105 -1.61 13.32 10.23
N LEU A 106 -1.81 14.51 10.80
CA LEU A 106 -0.90 15.06 11.82
C LEU A 106 -0.82 14.18 13.06
N ASN A 107 -1.95 13.64 13.52
CA ASN A 107 -1.99 12.70 14.64
C ASN A 107 -1.25 11.41 14.32
N TYR A 108 -1.44 10.86 13.11
CA TYR A 108 -0.70 9.68 12.65
C TYR A 108 0.81 9.94 12.67
N ILE A 109 1.29 11.03 12.08
CA ILE A 109 2.72 11.38 12.08
C ILE A 109 3.24 11.47 13.51
N LYS A 110 2.55 12.19 14.42
CA LYS A 110 2.97 12.30 15.82
C LYS A 110 3.12 10.94 16.48
N THR A 111 2.14 10.05 16.31
CA THR A 111 2.18 8.70 16.91
C THR A 111 3.23 7.80 16.28
N SER A 112 3.42 7.85 14.95
CA SER A 112 4.38 6.99 14.25
C SER A 112 5.84 7.41 14.46
N TRP A 113 6.09 8.67 14.82
CA TRP A 113 7.42 9.14 15.22
C TRP A 113 7.78 8.70 16.65
N ILE A 114 6.80 8.58 17.54
CA ILE A 114 7.02 8.07 18.90
C ILE A 114 7.48 6.61 18.86
N ASP A 115 6.88 5.77 18.01
CA ASP A 115 7.28 4.36 17.83
C ASP A 115 8.70 4.17 17.23
N LEU A 116 9.33 5.22 16.70
CA LEU A 116 10.70 5.20 16.17
C LEU A 116 11.75 5.68 17.18
N ILE A 117 11.34 6.35 18.26
CA ILE A 117 12.24 6.83 19.32
C ILE A 117 12.39 5.79 20.44
N ASP A 118 11.38 4.93 20.63
CA ASP A 118 11.35 3.90 21.68
C ASP A 118 11.85 2.50 21.21
N LYS A 119 12.59 2.42 20.10
CA LYS A 119 13.27 1.21 19.61
C LYS A 119 14.76 1.41 19.42
#